data_AF-A0A2G4G0S9-F1
#
_entry.id   AF-A0A2G4G0S9-F1
#
_cell.length_a   1.000
_cell.length_b   1.000
_cell.length_c   1.000
_cell.angle_alpha   90.00
_cell.angle_beta   90.00
_cell.angle_gamma   90.00
#
_symmetry.space_group_name_H-M   'P 1'
#
loop_
_entity.id
_entity.type
_entity.pdbx_description
1 polymer ?
#
loop_
_entity_poly.entity_id
_entity_poly.type
_entity_poly.pdbx_seq_one_letter_code
_entity_poly.pdbx_strand_id
1 'polypeptide(L)' 'MSKAQLTAFMVKVDADTALRARVDAAGSVDAVVAIALEQGHAFSPASWSRAQRL' A
#
# COMPACT_ATOMS: atom_id res chain seq x y z
N MET A 1 10.24 1.17 10.40
CA MET A 1 8.84 1.17 9.93
C MET A 1 8.32 2.60 9.88
N SER A 2 8.10 3.17 8.70
CA SER A 2 7.71 4.59 8.57
C SER A 2 6.21 4.73 8.29
N LYS A 3 5.46 5.31 9.24
CA LYS A 3 4.05 5.69 9.04
C LYS A 3 3.88 6.65 7.85
N ALA A 4 4.86 7.53 7.63
CA ALA A 4 4.84 8.48 6.52
C ALA A 4 4.87 7.77 5.14
N GLN A 5 5.60 6.66 5.01
CA GLN A 5 5.64 5.88 3.77
C GLN A 5 4.30 5.20 3.46
N LEU A 6 3.62 4.69 4.49
CA LEU A 6 2.27 4.12 4.35
C LEU A 6 1.27 5.18 3.90
N THR A 7 1.25 6.34 4.58
CA THR A 7 0.32 7.43 4.24
C THR A 7 0.60 7.98 2.84
N ALA A 8 1.87 8.17 2.47
CA ALA A 8 2.23 8.62 1.11
C ALA A 8 1.78 7.62 0.04
N PHE A 9 1.93 6.32 0.29
CA PHE A 9 1.44 5.29 -0.61
C PHE A 9 -0.08 5.30 -0.74
N MET A 10 -0.82 5.41 0.37
CA MET A 10 -2.29 5.50 0.34
C MET A 10 -2.78 6.71 -0.48
N VAL A 11 -2.18 7.88 -0.26
CA VAL A 11 -2.49 9.09 -1.05
C VAL A 11 -2.23 8.87 -2.54
N LYS A 12 -1.12 8.18 -2.88
CA LYS A 12 -0.79 7.85 -4.28
C LYS A 12 -1.78 6.86 -4.89
N VAL A 13 -2.20 5.84 -4.13
CA VAL A 13 -3.24 4.87 -4.53
C VAL A 13 -4.57 5.59 -4.79
N ASP A 14 -4.95 6.54 -3.93
CA ASP A 14 -6.19 7.31 -4.12
C ASP A 14 -6.15 8.24 -5.35
N ALA A 15 -4.96 8.76 -5.69
CA ALA A 15 -4.76 9.64 -6.83
C ALA A 15 -4.58 8.91 -8.18
N ASP A 16 -4.21 7.63 -8.16
CA ASP A 16 -3.93 6.84 -9.36
C ASP A 16 -4.87 5.62 -9.46
N THR A 17 -5.84 5.72 -10.38
CA THR A 17 -6.85 4.68 -10.61
C THR A 17 -6.27 3.35 -11.09
N ALA A 18 -5.17 3.36 -11.85
CA ALA A 18 -4.51 2.13 -12.30
C ALA A 18 -3.76 1.46 -11.16
N LEU A 19 -3.09 2.26 -10.31
CA LEU A 19 -2.45 1.74 -9.10
C LEU A 19 -3.48 1.18 -8.12
N ARG A 20 -4.61 1.86 -7.96
CA ARG A 20 -5.73 1.38 -7.14
C ARG A 20 -6.26 0.03 -7.62
N ALA A 21 -6.51 -0.12 -8.93
CA ALA A 21 -6.94 -1.40 -9.49
C ALA A 21 -5.91 -2.52 -9.23
N ARG A 22 -4.60 -2.22 -9.28
CA ARG A 22 -3.54 -3.20 -8.94
C ARG A 22 -3.55 -3.58 -7.45
N VAL A 23 -3.75 -2.63 -6.55
CA VAL A 23 -3.85 -2.87 -5.11
C VAL A 23 -5.12 -3.66 -4.77
N ASP A 24 -6.25 -3.33 -5.38
CA ASP A 24 -7.53 -4.01 -5.19
C ASP A 24 -7.51 -5.45 -5.74
N ALA A 25 -6.77 -5.68 -6.84
CA ALA A 25 -6.55 -7.02 -7.40
C ALA A 25 -5.49 -7.84 -6.63
N ALA A 26 -4.77 -7.23 -5.68
CA ALA A 26 -3.76 -7.93 -4.90
C ALA A 26 -4.44 -8.89 -3.92
N GLY A 27 -4.26 -10.20 -4.13
CA GLY A 27 -4.88 -11.25 -3.31
C GLY A 27 -4.29 -11.42 -1.90
N SER A 28 -3.26 -10.67 -1.53
CA SER A 28 -2.64 -10.74 -0.20
C SER A 28 -2.00 -9.42 0.21
N VAL A 29 -1.85 -9.22 1.52
CA VAL A 29 -1.19 -8.03 2.07
C VAL A 29 0.28 -7.95 1.63
N ASP A 30 0.96 -9.09 1.51
CA ASP A 30 2.34 -9.14 1.03
C ASP A 30 2.45 -8.67 -0.43
N ALA A 31 1.47 -9.00 -1.27
CA ALA A 31 1.40 -8.50 -2.64
C ALA A 31 1.22 -6.98 -2.70
N VAL A 32 0.40 -6.39 -1.81
CA VAL A 32 0.28 -4.93 -1.70
C VAL A 32 1.60 -4.28 -1.28
N VAL A 33 2.32 -4.89 -0.33
CA VAL A 33 3.62 -4.40 0.11
C VAL A 33 4.67 -4.47 -1.01
N ALA A 34 4.64 -5.53 -1.84
CA ALA A 34 5.50 -5.61 -3.02
C ALA A 34 5.18 -4.51 -4.03
N ILE A 35 3.90 -4.25 -4.32
CA ILE A 35 3.47 -3.14 -5.18
C ILE A 35 3.93 -1.80 -4.61
N ALA A 36 3.81 -1.59 -3.29
CA ALA A 36 4.29 -0.37 -2.65
C ALA A 36 5.80 -0.19 -2.80
N LEU A 37 6.56 -1.27 -2.66
CA LEU A 37 8.01 -1.25 -2.82
C LEU A 37 8.42 -0.88 -4.26
N GLU A 38 7.72 -1.40 -5.27
CA GLU A 38 7.89 -1.00 -6.68
C GLU A 38 7.60 0.50 -6.89
N GLN A 39 6.67 1.07 -6.13
CA GLN A 39 6.33 2.48 -6.17
C GLN A 39 7.29 3.37 -5.34
N GLY A 40 8.31 2.79 -4.71
CA GLY A 40 9.29 3.48 -3.86
C GLY A 40 8.87 3.64 -2.40
N HIS A 41 7.80 2.97 -1.97
CA HIS A 41 7.28 3.04 -0.62
C HIS A 41 7.58 1.77 0.19
N ALA A 42 8.29 1.94 1.29
CA ALA A 42 8.66 0.82 2.16
C ALA A 42 7.88 0.83 3.48
N PHE A 43 7.00 -0.18 3.66
CA PHE A 43 6.31 -0.48 4.91
C PHE A 43 6.08 -1.99 5.03
N SER A 44 5.81 -2.48 6.24
CA SER A 44 5.52 -3.90 6.48
C SER A 44 4.04 -4.25 6.28
N PRO A 45 3.75 -5.54 6.04
CA PRO A 45 2.38 -6.05 5.97
C PRO A 45 1.53 -5.66 7.19
N ALA A 46 2.10 -5.71 8.39
CA ALA A 46 1.40 -5.37 9.62
C ALA A 46 0.98 -3.88 9.69
N SER A 47 1.67 -2.98 8.99
CA SER A 47 1.24 -1.58 8.88
C SER A 47 0.02 -1.44 7.98
N TRP A 48 0.01 -2.14 6.85
CA TRP A 48 -1.14 -2.18 5.95
C TRP A 48 -2.37 -2.81 6.61
N SER A 49 -2.22 -4.00 7.20
CA SER A 49 -3.34 -4.68 7.89
C SER A 49 -3.93 -3.85 9.03
N ARG A 50 -3.13 -3.03 9.72
CA ARG A 50 -3.66 -2.12 10.75
C ARG A 50 -4.40 -0.94 10.13
N ALA A 51 -3.91 -0.38 9.02
CA ALA A 51 -4.58 0.73 8.35
C ALA A 51 -5.91 0.33 7.72
N GLN A 52 -6.07 -0.92 7.25
CA GLN A 52 -7.34 -1.41 6.71
C GLN A 52 -8.41 -1.72 7.76
N ARG A 53 -8.04 -1.76 9.06
CA ARG A 53 -8.99 -2.02 10.16
C ARG A 53 -9.56 -0.75 10.79
N LEU A 54 -8.99 0.40 10.45
CA LEU A 54 -9.42 1.72 10.93
C LEU A 54 -10.40 2.33 9.93
#